data_AF-A0A6P4CPS0-F1
#
_entry.id   AF-A0A6P4CPS0-F1
#
_cell.length_a   1.000
_cell.length_b   1.000
_cell.length_c   1.000
_cell.angle_alpha   90.00
_cell.angle_beta   90.00
_cell.angle_gamma   90.00
#
_symmetry.space_group_name_H-M   'P 1'
#
loop_
_entity.id
_entity.type
_entity.pdbx_description
1 polymer ?
#
loop_
_entity_poly.entity_id
_entity_poly.type
_entity_poly.pdbx_seq_one_letter_code
_entity_poly.pdbx_strand_id
1 'polypeptide(L)'
;MTSEFDMSMMGELNFFLGLQIKQTAEGIFIHQEKYAKELVKKFGLKSAKPMGTPMHPNIKLDKDEHARDVDEMRYRGIIGSLMYLASSRLDIIQSVGVSSIFQSKPKESLFSAVKRIIRYMLGTTDMVYGFQRLIPFN
;
A
#
# COMPACT_ATOMS: atom_id res chain seq x y z
N MET A 1 25.75 -27.06 -17.34
CA MET A 1 25.06 -27.81 -16.28
C MET A 1 24.19 -26.84 -15.52
N THR A 2 22.89 -26.84 -15.78
CA THR A 2 21.89 -26.15 -14.97
C THR A 2 21.72 -26.95 -13.69
N SER A 3 22.18 -26.42 -12.55
CA SER A 3 21.84 -26.97 -11.25
C SER A 3 20.36 -26.66 -11.00
N GLU A 4 19.51 -27.66 -11.16
CA GLU A 4 18.10 -27.53 -10.79
C GLU A 4 18.01 -27.45 -9.27
N PHE A 5 17.36 -26.41 -8.77
CA PHE A 5 17.09 -26.26 -7.34
C PHE A 5 15.83 -27.05 -7.01
N ASP A 6 15.93 -27.91 -6.01
CA ASP A 6 14.78 -28.66 -5.50
C ASP A 6 13.75 -27.67 -4.91
N MET A 7 12.59 -27.56 -5.53
CA MET A 7 11.50 -26.70 -5.09
C MET A 7 10.48 -27.53 -4.32
N SER A 8 10.34 -27.28 -3.02
CA SER A 8 9.29 -27.90 -2.20
C SER A 8 7.97 -27.12 -2.33
N MET A 9 6.88 -27.83 -2.66
CA MET A 9 5.52 -27.29 -2.60
C MET A 9 5.12 -27.14 -1.13
N MET A 10 5.02 -25.91 -0.63
CA MET A 10 4.61 -25.63 0.76
C MET A 10 3.08 -25.66 0.99
N GLY A 11 2.32 -26.22 0.04
CA GLY A 11 0.85 -26.26 0.09
C GLY A 11 0.20 -24.91 -0.19
N GLU A 12 -1.03 -24.74 0.27
CA GLU A 12 -1.82 -23.53 0.00
C GLU A 12 -1.27 -22.30 0.75
N LEU A 13 -1.08 -21.22 -0.01
CA LEU A 13 -0.65 -19.92 0.52
C LEU A 13 -1.80 -19.27 1.32
N ASN A 14 -1.61 -19.18 2.63
CA ASN A 14 -2.57 -18.56 3.57
C ASN A 14 -2.17 -17.14 3.98
N PHE A 15 -0.87 -16.84 3.99
CA PHE A 15 -0.33 -15.54 4.33
C PHE A 15 0.89 -15.23 3.47
N PHE A 16 1.00 -13.99 3.02
CA PHE A 16 2.17 -13.50 2.31
C PHE A 16 2.47 -12.07 2.73
N LEU A 17 3.64 -11.85 3.35
CA LEU A 17 4.15 -10.53 3.72
C LEU A 17 3.13 -9.60 4.44
N GLY A 18 2.26 -10.19 5.27
CA GLY A 18 1.25 -9.48 6.06
C GLY A 18 -0.14 -9.39 5.40
N LEU A 19 -0.28 -9.86 4.15
CA LEU A 19 -1.57 -10.08 3.50
C LEU A 19 -2.06 -11.50 3.81
N GLN A 20 -3.34 -11.61 4.13
CA GLN A 20 -4.05 -12.87 4.30
C GLN A 20 -4.64 -13.29 2.95
N ILE A 21 -4.46 -14.55 2.58
CA ILE A 21 -4.91 -15.09 1.31
C ILE A 21 -5.86 -16.23 1.60
N LYS A 22 -7.08 -16.13 1.06
CA LYS A 22 -8.09 -17.17 1.16
C LYS A 22 -8.37 -17.69 -0.23
N GLN A 23 -7.98 -18.93 -0.48
CA GLN A 23 -8.24 -19.63 -1.74
C GLN A 23 -9.51 -20.46 -1.57
N THR A 24 -10.44 -20.29 -2.51
CA THR A 24 -11.72 -20.99 -2.51
C THR A 24 -12.05 -21.44 -3.93
N ALA A 25 -13.04 -22.31 -4.10
CA ALA A 25 -13.52 -22.71 -5.43
C ALA A 25 -13.92 -21.51 -6.32
N GLU A 26 -14.40 -20.42 -5.71
CA GLU A 26 -14.86 -19.21 -6.40
C GLU A 26 -13.70 -18.31 -6.86
N GLY A 27 -12.53 -18.40 -6.23
CA GLY A 27 -11.42 -17.49 -6.49
C GLY A 27 -10.45 -17.33 -5.33
N ILE A 28 -9.58 -16.33 -5.47
CA ILE A 28 -8.57 -15.96 -4.48
C ILE A 28 -8.96 -14.61 -3.87
N PHE A 29 -9.10 -14.57 -2.55
CA PHE A 29 -9.42 -13.36 -1.80
C PHE A 29 -8.21 -12.90 -0.99
N ILE A 30 -7.85 -11.62 -1.14
CA ILE A 30 -6.76 -10.97 -0.43
C ILE A 30 -7.35 -10.06 0.64
N HIS A 31 -7.09 -10.43 1.89
CA HIS A 31 -7.43 -9.66 3.09
C HIS A 31 -6.18 -8.89 3.54
N GLN A 32 -6.28 -7.57 3.57
CA GLN A 32 -5.15 -6.67 3.85
C GLN A 32 -5.23 -5.96 5.20
N GLU A 33 -6.25 -6.28 6.00
CA GLU A 33 -6.57 -5.60 7.25
C GLU A 33 -5.37 -5.56 8.20
N LYS A 34 -4.67 -6.68 8.36
CA LYS A 34 -3.48 -6.78 9.19
C LYS A 34 -2.40 -5.80 8.73
N TYR A 35 -2.03 -5.85 7.45
CA TYR A 35 -1.01 -4.96 6.88
C TYR A 35 -1.43 -3.48 6.99
N ALA A 36 -2.67 -3.14 6.67
CA ALA A 36 -3.17 -1.77 6.75
C ALA A 36 -3.10 -1.22 8.18
N LYS A 37 -3.51 -2.01 9.19
CA LYS A 37 -3.42 -1.64 10.61
C LYS A 37 -1.97 -1.48 11.07
N GLU A 38 -1.07 -2.37 10.63
CA GLU A 38 0.37 -2.28 10.93
C GLU A 38 1.01 -1.05 10.27
N LEU A 39 0.64 -0.73 9.04
CA LEU A 39 1.10 0.46 8.32
C LEU A 39 0.67 1.75 9.05
N VAL A 40 -0.60 1.85 9.47
CA VAL A 40 -1.08 3.00 10.25
C VAL A 40 -0.35 3.11 11.59
N LYS A 41 -0.09 1.98 12.27
CA LYS A 41 0.69 1.93 13.51
C LYS A 41 2.12 2.41 13.29
N LYS A 42 2.80 1.91 12.27
CA LYS A 42 4.20 2.17 11.93
C LYS A 42 4.49 3.66 11.78
N PHE A 43 3.54 4.41 11.21
CA PHE A 43 3.70 5.85 10.98
C PHE A 43 2.97 6.74 11.99
N GLY A 44 2.49 6.16 13.11
CA GLY A 44 1.93 6.92 14.23
C GLY A 44 0.58 7.58 13.95
N LEU A 45 -0.23 7.01 13.05
CA LEU A 45 -1.49 7.62 12.59
C LEU A 45 -2.75 6.95 13.16
N LYS A 46 -2.63 6.12 14.20
CA LYS A 46 -3.77 5.40 14.81
C LYS A 46 -4.89 6.31 15.31
N SER A 47 -4.53 7.44 15.90
CA SER A 47 -5.48 8.42 16.45
C SER A 47 -5.84 9.53 15.47
N ALA A 48 -5.42 9.41 14.20
CA ALA A 48 -5.74 10.41 13.19
C ALA A 48 -7.19 10.27 12.73
N LYS A 49 -7.81 11.38 12.32
CA LYS A 49 -9.14 11.34 11.70
C LYS A 49 -9.05 10.64 10.33
N PRO A 50 -9.86 9.59 10.06
CA PRO A 50 -9.92 8.96 8.74
C PRO A 50 -10.26 9.95 7.63
N MET A 51 -9.79 9.68 6.41
CA MET A 51 -10.08 10.50 5.23
C MET A 51 -10.92 9.70 4.24
N GLY A 52 -11.89 10.34 3.59
CA GLY A 52 -12.76 9.67 2.61
C GLY A 52 -12.13 9.51 1.22
N THR A 53 -11.02 10.19 0.93
CA THR A 53 -10.29 10.03 -0.34
C THR A 53 -8.78 9.96 -0.11
N PRO A 54 -8.03 9.14 -0.90
CA PRO A 54 -6.59 8.99 -0.75
C PRO A 54 -5.82 10.26 -1.13
N MET A 55 -6.35 11.03 -2.09
CA MET A 55 -5.79 12.30 -2.55
C MET A 55 -6.88 13.35 -2.71
N HIS A 56 -6.51 14.62 -2.62
CA HIS A 56 -7.42 15.72 -2.88
C HIS A 56 -7.49 15.98 -4.40
N PRO A 57 -8.68 16.18 -5.01
CA PRO A 57 -8.80 16.36 -6.47
C PRO A 57 -7.96 17.52 -7.02
N ASN A 58 -7.87 18.61 -6.24
CA ASN A 58 -7.16 19.83 -6.63
C ASN A 58 -5.77 19.95 -5.99
N ILE A 59 -5.11 18.82 -5.67
CA ILE A 59 -3.79 18.91 -5.05
C ILE A 59 -2.78 19.42 -6.08
N LYS A 60 -2.26 20.63 -5.86
CA LYS A 60 -1.09 21.12 -6.60
C LYS A 60 0.14 20.55 -5.92
N LEU A 61 0.63 19.42 -6.44
CA LEU A 61 1.91 18.86 -6.00
C LEU A 61 3.00 19.61 -6.76
N ASP A 62 3.30 20.80 -6.26
CA ASP A 62 4.39 21.60 -6.79
C ASP A 62 5.71 21.24 -6.09
N LYS A 63 6.81 21.38 -6.81
CA LYS A 63 8.14 21.47 -6.22
C LYS A 63 8.28 22.87 -5.63
N ASP A 64 7.49 23.15 -4.59
CA ASP A 64 7.62 24.40 -3.86
C ASP A 64 9.05 24.45 -3.26
N GLU A 65 9.93 25.18 -3.94
CA GLU A 65 11.35 25.22 -3.59
C GLU A 65 11.56 25.83 -2.20
N HIS A 66 10.63 26.69 -1.76
CA HIS A 66 10.65 27.37 -0.47
C HIS A 66 10.05 26.53 0.66
N ALA A 67 9.28 25.48 0.35
CA ALA A 67 8.77 24.58 1.37
C ALA A 67 9.90 23.83 2.09
N ARG A 68 9.69 23.55 3.37
CA ARG A 68 10.65 22.81 4.20
C ARG A 68 10.86 21.41 3.65
N ASP A 69 12.13 21.01 3.61
CA ASP A 69 12.53 19.66 3.26
C ASP A 69 12.13 18.68 4.38
N VAL A 70 11.76 17.48 3.98
CA VAL A 70 11.41 16.37 4.88
C VAL A 70 12.51 15.32 4.79
N ASP A 71 12.75 14.61 5.89
CA ASP A 71 13.67 13.47 5.89
C ASP A 71 13.29 12.46 4.80
N GLU A 72 14.21 12.27 3.86
CA GLU A 72 14.06 11.40 2.71
C GLU A 72 13.88 9.93 3.12
N MET A 73 14.58 9.49 4.17
CA MET A 73 14.51 8.09 4.62
C MET A 73 13.11 7.78 5.13
N ARG A 74 12.56 8.67 5.96
CA ARG A 74 11.17 8.57 6.43
C ARG A 74 10.17 8.62 5.28
N TYR A 75 10.35 9.50 4.31
CA TYR A 75 9.46 9.60 3.14
C TYR A 75 9.48 8.31 2.29
N ARG A 76 10.68 7.84 1.91
CA ARG A 76 10.88 6.60 1.15
C ARG A 76 10.31 5.39 1.88
N GLY A 77 10.47 5.32 3.20
CA GLY A 77 9.89 4.26 4.03
C GLY A 77 8.36 4.20 3.96
N ILE A 78 7.69 5.36 3.91
CA ILE A 78 6.23 5.38 3.72
C ILE A 78 5.86 4.95 2.32
N ILE A 79 6.49 5.55 1.30
CA ILE A 79 6.20 5.26 -0.10
C ILE A 79 6.38 3.77 -0.40
N GLY A 80 7.47 3.13 0.04
CA GLY A 80 7.68 1.69 -0.16
C GLY A 80 6.60 0.84 0.51
N SER A 81 6.18 1.20 1.73
CA SER A 81 5.10 0.47 2.42
C SER A 81 3.75 0.65 1.71
N LEU A 82 3.49 1.82 1.15
CA LEU A 82 2.28 2.09 0.36
C LEU A 82 2.32 1.42 -1.02
N MET A 83 3.47 1.36 -1.69
CA MET A 83 3.63 0.66 -2.98
C MET A 83 3.34 -0.84 -2.83
N TYR A 84 3.82 -1.46 -1.74
CA TYR A 84 3.52 -2.86 -1.46
C TYR A 84 2.01 -3.08 -1.34
N LEU A 85 1.31 -2.21 -0.60
CA LEU A 85 -0.13 -2.29 -0.45
C LEU A 85 -0.88 -2.00 -1.76
N ALA A 86 -0.39 -1.05 -2.56
CA ALA A 86 -0.98 -0.68 -3.85
C ALA A 86 -1.02 -1.85 -4.86
N SER A 87 -0.19 -2.88 -4.69
CA SER A 87 -0.27 -4.11 -5.49
C SER A 87 -1.59 -4.88 -5.36
N SER A 88 -2.27 -4.71 -4.22
CA SER A 88 -3.60 -5.29 -3.95
C SER A 88 -4.70 -4.23 -3.80
N ARG A 89 -4.33 -2.95 -3.58
CA ARG A 89 -5.22 -1.79 -3.43
C ARG A 89 -5.17 -0.86 -4.64
N LEU A 90 -5.96 -1.17 -5.66
CA LEU A 90 -5.97 -0.38 -6.89
C LEU A 90 -6.47 1.06 -6.68
N ASP A 91 -7.31 1.28 -5.66
CA ASP A 91 -7.89 2.58 -5.33
C ASP A 91 -6.86 3.62 -4.85
N ILE A 92 -5.69 3.19 -4.36
CA ILE A 92 -4.60 4.10 -3.93
C ILE A 92 -3.46 4.20 -4.94
N ILE A 93 -3.39 3.33 -5.97
CA ILE A 93 -2.25 3.25 -6.90
C ILE A 93 -1.88 4.62 -7.46
N GLN A 94 -2.86 5.36 -7.97
CA GLN A 94 -2.61 6.67 -8.57
C GLN A 94 -2.02 7.65 -7.54
N SER A 95 -2.59 7.68 -6.33
CA SER A 95 -2.15 8.59 -5.27
C SER A 95 -0.72 8.29 -4.82
N VAL A 96 -0.37 7.00 -4.72
CA VAL A 96 0.97 6.54 -4.37
C VAL A 96 1.96 6.83 -5.50
N GLY A 97 1.59 6.55 -6.75
CA GLY A 97 2.42 6.77 -7.93
C GLY A 97 2.78 8.24 -8.14
N VAL A 98 1.83 9.15 -7.96
CA VAL A 98 2.13 10.60 -8.05
C VAL A 98 3.05 11.03 -6.90
N SER A 99 2.86 10.48 -5.70
CA SER A 99 3.68 10.82 -4.53
C SER A 99 5.10 10.27 -4.61
N SER A 100 5.34 9.15 -5.31
CA SER A 100 6.67 8.53 -5.39
C SER A 100 7.66 9.33 -6.23
N ILE A 101 7.19 10.16 -7.17
CA ILE A 101 8.01 11.00 -8.05
C ILE A 101 8.94 11.94 -7.25
N PHE A 102 8.53 12.35 -6.05
CA PHE A 102 9.23 13.36 -5.24
C PHE A 102 10.14 12.78 -4.16
N GLN A 103 10.55 11.51 -4.28
CA GLN A 103 11.31 10.78 -3.27
C GLN A 103 12.75 11.27 -3.01
N SER A 104 13.31 12.07 -3.92
CA SER A 104 14.68 12.61 -3.81
C SER A 104 14.78 13.90 -3.01
N LYS A 105 13.70 14.69 -2.96
CA LYS A 105 13.65 15.93 -2.18
C LYS A 105 12.19 16.21 -1.74
N PRO A 106 11.65 15.40 -0.83
CA PRO A 106 10.26 15.52 -0.42
C PRO A 106 10.04 16.78 0.41
N LYS A 107 8.95 17.49 0.12
CA LYS A 107 8.53 18.71 0.81
C LYS A 107 7.43 18.40 1.85
N GLU A 108 7.21 19.30 2.81
CA GLU A 108 6.16 19.11 3.83
C GLU A 108 4.75 18.94 3.24
N SER A 109 4.43 19.62 2.13
CA SER A 109 3.17 19.47 1.40
C SER A 109 2.98 18.04 0.89
N LEU A 110 4.02 17.47 0.29
CA LEU A 110 4.07 16.08 -0.20
C LEU A 110 3.96 15.09 0.96
N PHE A 111 4.67 15.34 2.05
CA PHE A 111 4.60 14.49 3.24
C PHE A 111 3.19 14.47 3.84
N SER A 112 2.49 15.61 3.82
CA SER A 112 1.10 15.71 4.24
C SER A 112 0.16 14.95 3.29
N ALA A 113 0.42 14.98 1.97
CA ALA A 113 -0.31 14.18 0.99
C ALA A 113 -0.16 12.68 1.24
N VAL A 114 1.07 12.21 1.50
CA VAL A 114 1.31 10.79 1.81
C VAL A 114 0.67 10.36 3.13
N LYS A 115 0.69 11.21 4.17
CA LYS A 115 -0.06 10.95 5.41
C LYS A 115 -1.57 10.86 5.18
N ARG A 116 -2.11 11.62 4.22
CA ARG A 116 -3.53 11.53 3.84
C ARG A 116 -3.86 10.14 3.30
N ILE A 117 -3.00 9.54 2.48
CA ILE A 117 -3.20 8.18 1.97
C ILE A 117 -3.28 7.18 3.14
N ILE A 118 -2.38 7.27 4.14
CA ILE A 118 -2.44 6.41 5.33
C ILE A 118 -3.73 6.64 6.14
N ARG A 119 -4.19 7.88 6.25
CA ARG A 119 -5.47 8.19 6.94
C ARG A 119 -6.68 7.67 6.18
N TYR A 120 -6.61 7.60 4.86
CA TYR A 120 -7.62 6.92 4.05
C TYR A 120 -7.60 5.40 4.31
N MET A 121 -6.40 4.80 4.40
CA MET A 121 -6.25 3.39 4.78
C MET A 121 -6.87 3.09 6.15
N LEU A 122 -6.70 3.99 7.14
CA LEU A 122 -7.31 3.84 8.46
C LEU A 122 -8.84 3.75 8.40
N GLY A 123 -9.48 4.44 7.46
CA GLY A 123 -10.94 4.40 7.29
C GLY A 123 -11.46 3.21 6.48
N THR A 124 -10.57 2.40 5.91
CA THR A 124 -10.90 1.37 4.90
C THR A 124 -10.09 0.10 5.13
N THR A 125 -9.78 -0.22 6.40
CA THR A 125 -8.92 -1.36 6.75
C THR A 125 -9.55 -2.72 6.46
N ASP A 126 -10.88 -2.80 6.50
CA ASP A 126 -11.70 -3.99 6.32
C ASP A 126 -11.94 -4.37 4.84
N MET A 127 -11.42 -3.58 3.90
CA MET A 127 -11.59 -3.84 2.47
C MET A 127 -10.90 -5.15 2.06
N VAL A 128 -11.59 -5.98 1.28
CA VAL A 128 -11.12 -7.26 0.73
C VAL A 128 -11.21 -7.21 -0.79
N TYR A 129 -10.19 -7.71 -1.48
CA TYR A 129 -10.23 -7.86 -2.94
C TYR A 129 -10.29 -9.33 -3.32
N GLY A 130 -11.25 -9.68 -4.17
CA GLY A 130 -11.40 -11.03 -4.72
C GLY A 130 -11.04 -11.05 -6.20
N PHE A 131 -10.23 -12.03 -6.60
CA PHE A 131 -9.99 -12.39 -7.99
C PHE A 131 -10.82 -13.63 -8.30
N GLN A 132 -11.87 -13.43 -9.09
CA GLN A 132 -12.79 -14.52 -9.45
C GLN A 132 -12.11 -15.48 -10.41
N ARG A 133 -12.35 -16.77 -10.19
CA ARG A 133 -11.73 -17.84 -10.96
C ARG A 133 -12.39 -17.90 -12.35
N LEU A 134 -11.65 -17.55 -13.40
CA LEU A 134 -12.12 -17.69 -14.78
C LEU A 134 -11.88 -19.11 -15.34
N ILE A 135 -10.91 -19.85 -14.80
CA ILE A 135 -10.54 -21.22 -15.21
C ILE A 135 -10.11 -22.01 -13.95
N PRO A 136 -10.57 -23.26 -13.74
CA PRO A 136 -10.14 -24.09 -12.61
C PRO A 136 -8.64 -24.39 -12.64
N PHE A 137 -8.02 -24.47 -11.45
CA PHE A 137 -6.67 -25.03 -11.31
C PHE A 137 -6.77 -26.55 -11.51
N ASN A 138 -6.07 -27.07 -12.51
CA ASN A 138 -5.91 -28.51 -12.76
C ASN A 138 -5.05 -29.17 -11.68
#